data_AF-A0AAU2M3H5-F1
#
_entry.id   AF-A0AAU2M3H5-F1
#
_cell.length_a   1.000
_cell.length_b   1.000
_cell.length_c   1.000
_cell.angle_alpha   90.00
_cell.angle_beta   90.00
_cell.angle_gamma   90.00
#
_symmetry.space_group_name_H-M   'P 1'
#
loop_
_entity.id
_entity.type
_entity.pdbx_description
1 polymer ?
#
loop_
_entity_poly.entity_id
_entity_poly.type
_entity_poly.pdbx_seq_one_letter_code
_entity_poly.pdbx_strand_id
1 'polypeptide(L)' 'MVTADDLTHRFTYHPPATPKRAAAHATMRGACAGLAATIADVCPAGREQALAITKIEEAMFWANAAIARTRRTEDG' A
#
# COMPACT_ATOMS: atom_id res chain seq x y z
N MET A 1 -21.89 7.43 -1.69
CA MET A 1 -22.40 6.32 -2.52
C MET A 1 -21.33 5.97 -3.54
N VAL A 2 -21.01 4.69 -3.71
CA VAL A 2 -20.05 4.25 -4.74
C VAL A 2 -20.68 4.50 -6.12
N THR A 3 -19.98 5.21 -7.01
CA THR A 3 -20.46 5.57 -8.36
C THR A 3 -19.83 4.65 -9.41
N ALA A 4 -20.42 4.60 -10.62
CA ALA A 4 -19.84 3.85 -11.74
C ALA A 4 -18.42 4.32 -12.10
N ASP A 5 -18.17 5.63 -11.99
CA ASP A 5 -16.83 6.21 -12.16
C ASP A 5 -15.87 5.78 -11.05
N ASP A 6 -16.33 5.71 -9.79
CA ASP A 6 -15.53 5.19 -8.67
C ASP A 6 -15.16 3.72 -8.91
N LEU A 7 -16.09 2.90 -9.38
CA LEU A 7 -15.83 1.50 -9.72
C LEU A 7 -14.82 1.39 -10.87
N THR A 8 -15.03 2.11 -11.97
CA THR A 8 -14.12 2.09 -13.13
C THR A 8 -12.70 2.49 -12.70
N HIS A 9 -12.57 3.54 -11.90
CA HIS A 9 -11.28 3.98 -11.37
C HIS A 9 -10.65 2.98 -10.38
N ARG A 10 -11.46 2.27 -9.59
CA ARG A 10 -10.97 1.26 -8.62
C ARG A 10 -10.52 -0.04 -9.26
N PHE A 11 -11.10 -0.41 -10.40
CA PHE A 11 -10.87 -1.71 -11.05
C PHE A 11 -10.04 -1.62 -12.34
N THR A 12 -9.75 -0.43 -12.85
CA THR A 12 -8.84 -0.25 -13.99
C THR A 12 -7.39 -0.34 -13.52
N TYR A 13 -6.60 -1.21 -14.17
CA TYR A 13 -5.16 -1.26 -13.95
C TYR A 13 -4.49 -0.01 -14.54
N HIS A 14 -3.92 0.82 -13.68
CA HIS A 14 -3.11 1.97 -14.08
C HIS A 14 -1.66 1.70 -13.67
N PRO A 15 -0.74 1.41 -14.61
CA PRO A 15 0.69 1.38 -14.28
C PRO A 15 1.11 2.75 -13.72
N PRO A 16 2.10 2.79 -12.79
CA PRO A 16 2.53 4.05 -12.20
C PRO A 16 3.00 5.02 -13.28
N ALA A 17 2.27 6.12 -13.43
CA ALA A 17 2.44 7.05 -14.54
C ALA A 17 3.77 7.83 -14.50
N THR A 18 4.45 7.89 -13.34
CA THR A 18 5.68 8.66 -13.16
C THR A 18 6.71 7.90 -12.31
N PRO A 19 8.02 8.15 -12.51
CA PRO A 19 9.07 7.62 -11.64
C PRO A 19 8.89 7.98 -10.17
N LYS A 20 8.40 9.20 -9.86
CA LYS A 20 8.08 9.63 -8.49
C LYS A 20 7.04 8.73 -7.83
N ARG A 21 5.99 8.33 -8.56
CA ARG A 21 4.96 7.40 -8.06
C ARG A 21 5.51 5.99 -7.89
N ALA A 22 6.33 5.52 -8.83
CA ALA A 22 7.00 4.23 -8.69
C ALA A 22 7.90 4.19 -7.45
N ALA A 23 8.68 5.26 -7.20
CA ALA A 23 9.50 5.40 -6.01
C ALA A 23 8.65 5.43 -4.73
N ALA A 24 7.54 6.17 -4.71
CA ALA A 24 6.64 6.20 -3.55
C ALA A 24 6.07 4.81 -3.21
N HIS A 25 5.66 4.03 -4.23
CA HIS A 25 5.24 2.64 -4.04
C HIS A 25 6.37 1.75 -3.49
N ALA A 26 7.59 1.90 -4.01
CA ALA A 26 8.75 1.16 -3.53
C ALA A 26 9.06 1.48 -2.06
N THR A 27 9.05 2.76 -1.68
CA THR A 27 9.22 3.21 -0.30
C THR A 27 8.18 2.59 0.63
N MET A 28 6.90 2.64 0.27
CA MET A 28 5.84 2.06 1.11
C MET A 28 5.98 0.55 1.27
N ARG A 29 6.30 -0.18 0.19
CA ARG A 29 6.54 -1.63 0.26
C ARG A 29 7.75 -1.96 1.15
N GLY A 30 8.84 -1.21 1.00
CA GLY A 30 10.04 -1.39 1.82
C GLY A 30 9.78 -1.16 3.31
N ALA A 31 9.06 -0.09 3.67
CA ALA A 31 8.73 0.21 5.06
C ALA A 31 7.85 -0.87 5.69
N CYS A 32 6.81 -1.32 4.99
CA CYS A 32 5.94 -2.41 5.45
C CYS A 32 6.69 -3.73 5.59
N ALA A 33 7.53 -4.09 4.60
CA ALA A 33 8.34 -5.30 4.66
C ALA A 33 9.34 -5.28 5.84
N GLY A 34 10.00 -4.14 6.08
CA GLY A 34 10.92 -3.99 7.21
C GLY A 34 10.25 -4.16 8.57
N LEU A 35 9.08 -3.55 8.77
CA LEU A 35 8.32 -3.71 10.01
C LEU A 35 7.79 -5.15 10.17
N ALA A 36 7.27 -5.76 9.10
CA ALA A 36 6.79 -7.15 9.14
C ALA A 36 7.94 -8.13 9.47
N ALA A 37 9.12 -7.92 8.89
CA ALA A 37 10.31 -8.71 9.21
C ALA A 37 10.73 -8.53 10.68
N THR A 38 10.67 -7.30 11.21
CA THR A 38 10.93 -7.05 12.63
C THR A 38 9.95 -7.82 13.51
N ILE A 39 8.64 -7.74 13.24
CA ILE A 39 7.62 -8.49 14.00
C ILE A 39 7.81 -10.00 13.92
N ALA A 40 8.19 -10.52 12.75
CA ALA A 40 8.48 -11.94 12.57
C ALA A 40 9.68 -12.40 13.43
N ASP A 41 10.67 -11.53 13.63
CA ASP A 41 11.89 -11.80 14.39
C ASP A 41 11.68 -11.68 15.92
N VAL A 42 11.07 -10.59 16.39
CA VAL A 42 10.95 -10.33 17.84
C VAL A 42 9.69 -10.90 18.50
N CYS A 43 8.61 -11.15 17.77
CA CYS A 43 7.39 -11.71 18.37
C CYS A 43 7.42 -13.25 18.33
N PRO A 44 6.88 -13.95 19.35
CA PRO A 44 6.65 -15.39 19.25
C PRO A 44 5.66 -15.72 18.12
N ALA A 45 5.88 -16.85 17.46
CA ALA A 45 4.94 -17.35 16.46
C ALA A 45 3.57 -17.62 17.10
N GLY A 46 2.51 -17.10 16.50
CA GLY A 46 1.17 -17.20 17.05
C GLY A 46 0.14 -16.33 16.32
N ARG A 47 -1.09 -16.34 16.83
CA ARG A 47 -2.21 -15.59 16.24
C ARG A 47 -1.93 -14.09 16.18
N GLU A 48 -1.33 -13.54 17.23
CA GLU A 48 -1.04 -12.11 17.38
C GLU A 48 0.00 -11.64 16.36
N GLN A 49 1.08 -12.42 16.18
CA GLN A 49 2.10 -12.15 15.17
C GLN A 49 1.49 -12.17 13.76
N ALA A 50 0.71 -13.22 13.44
CA ALA A 50 0.06 -13.34 12.15
C ALA A 50 -0.89 -12.16 11.88
N LEU A 51 -1.71 -11.78 12.87
CA LEU A 51 -2.60 -10.62 12.77
C LEU A 51 -1.85 -9.32 12.57
N ALA A 52 -0.73 -9.11 13.27
CA ALA A 52 0.07 -7.91 13.11
C ALA A 52 0.65 -7.80 11.69
N ILE A 53 1.16 -8.90 11.14
CA ILE A 53 1.63 -8.96 9.74
C ILE A 53 0.48 -8.68 8.77
N THR A 54 -0.69 -9.32 8.94
CA THR A 54 -1.87 -9.04 8.11
C THR A 54 -2.30 -7.57 8.16
N LYS A 55 -2.21 -6.91 9.33
CA LYS A 55 -2.53 -5.49 9.46
C LYS A 55 -1.53 -4.59 8.75
N ILE A 56 -0.26 -4.98 8.70
CA ILE A 56 0.75 -4.28 7.89
C ILE A 56 0.44 -4.44 6.41
N GLU A 57 0.05 -5.62 5.94
CA GLU A 57 -0.36 -5.85 4.55
C GLU A 57 -1.59 -5.00 4.17
N GLU A 58 -2.59 -4.92 5.05
CA GLU A 58 -3.76 -4.07 4.86
C GLU A 58 -3.38 -2.58 4.81
N ALA A 59 -2.51 -2.12 5.71
CA ALA A 59 -1.99 -0.76 5.69
C ALA A 59 -1.22 -0.46 4.40
N MET A 60 -0.37 -1.39 3.95
CA MET A 60 0.37 -1.30 2.69
C MET A 60 -0.58 -1.18 1.49
N PHE A 61 -1.64 -2.01 1.46
CA PHE A 61 -2.64 -2.01 0.40
C PHE A 61 -3.32 -0.64 0.31
N TRP A 62 -3.81 -0.10 1.43
CA TRP A 62 -4.48 1.20 1.45
C TRP A 62 -3.55 2.37 1.13
N ALA A 63 -2.30 2.34 1.60
CA ALA A 63 -1.30 3.35 1.27
C ALA A 63 -0.96 3.35 -0.24
N ASN A 64 -0.76 2.17 -0.83
CA ASN A 64 -0.56 2.04 -2.27
C ASN A 64 -1.79 2.51 -3.07
N ALA A 65 -3.00 2.18 -2.62
CA ALA A 65 -4.22 2.68 -3.22
C ALA A 65 -4.32 4.22 -3.15
N ALA A 66 -3.88 4.85 -2.04
CA ALA A 66 -3.82 6.30 -1.94
C ALA A 66 -2.82 6.93 -2.92
N ILE A 67 -1.64 6.32 -3.10
CA ILE A 67 -0.65 6.75 -4.12
C ILE A 67 -1.23 6.59 -5.54
N ALA A 68 -1.98 5.50 -5.80
CA ALA A 68 -2.60 5.24 -7.09
C ALA A 68 -3.78 6.19 -7.41
N ARG A 69 -4.53 6.63 -6.39
CA ARG A 69 -5.75 7.46 -6.57
C ARG A 69 -5.49 8.96 -6.53
N THR A 70 -4.38 9.41 -5.96
CA THR A 70 -4.06 10.85 -5.89
C THR A 70 -3.80 11.41 -7.29
N ARG A 71 -4.65 12.33 -7.75
CA ARG A 71 -4.58 13.03 -9.04
C ARG A 71 -4.02 14.46 -8.97
N ARG A 72 -3.42 14.88 -7.85
CA ARG A 72 -3.17 16.31 -7.59
C ARG A 72 -1.70 16.71 -7.54
N THR A 73 -1.32 17.49 -8.55
CA THR A 73 -0.62 18.80 -8.42
C THR A 73 0.77 18.83 -7.79
N GLU A 74 1.63 17.84 -8.05
CA GLU A 74 3.08 17.97 -7.77
C GLU A 74 3.95 17.30 -8.85
N ASP A 75 3.41 17.14 -10.05
CA ASP A 75 4.24 17.00 -11.24
C ASP A 75 4.51 18.44 -11.71
N GLY A 76 5.49 19.07 -11.05
CA GLY A 76 6.21 20.19 -11.63
C GLY A 76 7.09 19.72 -12.77
#